data_AF-A0A3B9MF60-F1
#
_entry.id   AF-A0A3B9MF60-F1
#
_cell.length_a   1.000
_cell.length_b   1.000
_cell.length_c   1.000
_cell.angle_alpha   90.00
_cell.angle_beta   90.00
_cell.angle_gamma   90.00
#
_symmetry.space_group_name_H-M   'P 1'
#
loop_
_entity.id
_entity.type
_entity.pdbx_description
1 polymer ?
#
loop_
_entity_poly.entity_id
_entity_poly.type
_entity_poly.pdbx_seq_one_letter_code
_entity_poly.pdbx_strand_id
1 'polypeptide(L)' 'MRTDIADYDLSTAMDCPFPQTLALANTATRLKKLDATLQERIINWGYAVCDAAIRTHVNTTEPLPTGFPYPSVGVG' A
#
# COMPACT_ATOMS: atom_id res chain seq x y z
N MET A 1 5.28 5.49 -7.34
CA MET A 1 4.07 4.65 -7.39
C MET A 1 2.87 5.59 -7.41
N ARG A 2 1.83 5.31 -8.20
CA ARG A 2 0.63 6.17 -8.35
C ARG A 2 -0.66 5.35 -8.50
N THR A 3 -0.60 4.09 -8.08
CA THR A 3 -1.66 3.08 -8.27
C THR A 3 -2.74 3.23 -7.22
N ASP A 4 -4.01 3.24 -7.63
CA ASP A 4 -5.12 3.09 -6.69
C ASP A 4 -5.35 1.60 -6.42
N ILE A 5 -5.50 1.21 -5.16
CA ILE A 5 -5.79 -0.18 -4.81
C ILE A 5 -7.21 -0.59 -5.24
N ALA A 6 -8.10 0.38 -5.43
CA ALA A 6 -9.47 0.14 -5.90
C ALA A 6 -9.49 -0.41 -7.33
N ASP A 7 -8.47 -0.14 -8.15
CA ASP A 7 -8.36 -0.64 -9.54
C ASP A 7 -8.28 -2.18 -9.63
N TYR A 8 -8.02 -2.87 -8.52
CA TYR A 8 -7.97 -4.33 -8.46
C TYR A 8 -9.34 -4.99 -8.23
N ASP A 9 -10.40 -4.22 -7.97
CA ASP A 9 -11.78 -4.70 -7.70
C ASP A 9 -11.87 -5.80 -6.63
N LEU A 10 -10.98 -5.75 -5.62
CA LEU A 10 -10.93 -6.71 -4.51
C LEU A 10 -11.71 -6.19 -3.30
N SER A 11 -12.83 -6.84 -2.96
CA SER A 11 -13.60 -6.54 -1.75
C SER A 11 -12.84 -6.80 -0.44
N THR A 12 -11.76 -7.58 -0.51
CA THR A 12 -10.86 -7.91 0.60
C THR A 12 -9.52 -7.18 0.50
N ALA A 13 -9.45 -6.09 -0.26
CA ALA A 13 -8.27 -5.23 -0.30
C ALA A 13 -8.01 -4.60 1.08
N MET A 14 -6.74 -4.35 1.39
CA MET A 14 -6.37 -3.60 2.58
C MET A 14 -6.81 -2.14 2.48
N ASP A 15 -7.13 -1.52 3.62
CA ASP A 15 -7.63 -0.15 3.67
C ASP A 15 -6.52 0.85 3.29
N CYS A 16 -6.59 1.36 2.07
CA CYS A 16 -5.64 2.33 1.54
C CYS A 16 -6.40 3.49 0.86
N PRO A 17 -6.99 4.42 1.63
CA PRO A 17 -7.80 5.51 1.09
C PRO A 17 -7.05 6.33 0.05
N PHE A 18 -7.66 6.52 -1.12
CA PHE A 18 -7.05 7.24 -2.25
C PHE A 18 -6.44 8.61 -1.90
N PRO A 19 -7.06 9.47 -1.07
CA PRO A 19 -6.46 10.74 -0.70
C PRO A 19 -5.12 10.59 0.05
N GLN A 20 -4.98 9.56 0.88
CA GLN A 20 -3.78 9.31 1.68
C GLN A 20 -2.66 8.74 0.80
N THR A 21 -2.98 7.75 -0.03
CA THR A 21 -2.01 7.16 -0.96
C THR A 21 -1.58 8.14 -2.06
N LEU A 22 -2.46 9.05 -2.49
CA LEU A 22 -2.09 10.14 -3.41
C LEU A 22 -1.09 11.12 -2.76
N ALA A 23 -1.22 11.42 -1.47
CA ALA A 23 -0.24 12.24 -0.76
C ALA A 23 1.13 11.53 -0.69
N LEU A 24 1.15 10.22 -0.41
CA LEU A 24 2.36 9.41 -0.47
C LEU A 24 2.96 9.38 -1.89
N ALA A 25 2.13 9.25 -2.92
CA ALA A 25 2.55 9.24 -4.31
C ALA A 25 3.26 10.53 -4.75
N ASN A 26 2.85 11.67 -4.18
CA ASN A 26 3.42 12.97 -4.45
C ASN A 26 4.68 13.27 -3.60
N THR A 27 5.02 12.39 -2.65
CA THR A 27 6.26 12.52 -1.88
C THR A 27 7.46 12.26 -2.78
N ALA A 28 8.39 13.22 -2.84
CA ALA A 28 9.64 13.07 -3.57
C ALA A 28 10.59 12.11 -2.82
N THR A 29 10.61 10.83 -3.21
CA THR A 29 11.47 9.79 -2.62
C THR A 29 12.93 9.85 -3.08
N ARG A 30 13.46 11.05 -3.38
CA ARG A 30 14.85 11.22 -3.81
C ARG A 30 15.80 10.77 -2.71
N LEU A 31 17.04 10.38 -3.06
CA LEU A 31 18.14 9.81 -2.24
C LEU A 31 18.47 10.46 -0.88
N LYS A 32 17.73 11.48 -0.45
CA LYS A 32 17.75 12.02 0.90
C LYS A 32 16.97 11.09 1.85
N LYS A 33 17.42 10.98 3.09
CA LYS A 33 16.72 10.25 4.15
C LYS A 33 15.29 10.80 4.30
N LEU A 34 14.30 9.91 4.18
CA LEU A 34 12.90 10.19 4.50
C LEU A 34 12.69 10.14 6.01
N ASP A 35 11.64 10.83 6.49
CA ASP A 35 11.14 10.57 7.84
C ASP A 35 10.74 9.09 7.98
N ALA A 36 11.01 8.51 9.15
CA ALA A 36 10.77 7.08 9.37
C ALA A 36 9.29 6.72 9.19
N THR A 37 8.39 7.53 9.75
CA THR A 37 6.94 7.34 9.63
C THR A 37 6.49 7.40 8.18
N LEU A 38 7.03 8.35 7.43
CA LEU A 38 6.73 8.50 6.01
C LEU A 38 7.23 7.31 5.18
N GLN A 39 8.42 6.81 5.50
CA GLN A 39 8.98 5.62 4.86
C GLN A 39 8.11 4.38 5.14
N GLU A 40 7.70 4.17 6.39
CA GLU A 40 6.84 3.06 6.80
C GLU A 40 5.48 3.09 6.10
N ARG A 41 4.87 4.28 5.95
CA ARG A 41 3.62 4.46 5.19
C ARG A 41 3.78 4.10 3.71
N ILE A 42 4.89 4.49 3.08
CA ILE A 42 5.20 4.11 1.69
C ILE A 42 5.38 2.60 1.58
N ILE A 43 6.03 1.96 2.56
CA ILE A 43 6.19 0.50 2.59
C ILE A 43 4.83 -0.20 2.72
N ASN A 44 3.97 0.26 3.63
CA ASN A 44 2.61 -0.28 3.81
C ASN A 44 1.79 -0.20 2.52
N TRP A 45 1.84 0.95 1.83
CA TRP A 45 1.13 1.11 0.56
C TRP A 45 1.67 0.18 -0.54
N GLY A 46 3.00 0.07 -0.68
CA GLY A 46 3.61 -0.85 -1.63
C GLY A 46 3.25 -2.31 -1.36
N TYR A 47 3.25 -2.70 -0.09
CA TYR A 47 2.83 -4.03 0.35
C TYR A 47 1.38 -4.33 -0.03
N ALA A 48 0.46 -3.37 0.19
CA ALA A 48 -0.95 -3.55 -0.13
C ALA A 48 -1.25 -3.68 -1.62
N VAL A 49 -0.57 -2.90 -2.45
CA VAL A 49 -0.71 -3.05 -3.91
C VAL A 49 -0.09 -4.35 -4.41
N CYS A 50 1.05 -4.79 -3.84
CA CYS A 50 1.61 -6.11 -4.15
C CYS A 50 0.67 -7.25 -3.78
N ASP A 51 0.09 -7.23 -2.57
CA ASP A 51 -0.90 -8.21 -2.12
C ASP A 51 -2.12 -8.24 -3.06
N ALA A 52 -2.71 -7.08 -3.35
CA ALA A 52 -3.83 -6.98 -4.28
C ALA A 52 -3.48 -7.52 -5.68
N ALA A 53 -2.33 -7.13 -6.24
CA ALA A 53 -1.89 -7.60 -7.55
C ALA A 53 -1.68 -9.12 -7.59
N ILE A 54 -1.09 -9.71 -6.54
CA ILE A 54 -0.94 -11.17 -6.43
C ILE A 54 -2.31 -11.83 -6.39
N ARG A 55 -3.21 -11.36 -5.53
CA ARG A 55 -4.56 -11.93 -5.35
C ARG A 55 -5.50 -11.73 -6.54
N THR A 56 -5.26 -10.73 -7.39
CA THR A 56 -6.05 -10.53 -8.62
C THR A 56 -5.48 -11.28 -9.82
N HIS A 57 -4.15 -11.31 -10.01
CA HIS A 57 -3.56 -11.72 -11.28
C HIS A 57 -2.73 -13.01 -11.24
N VAL A 58 -2.22 -13.39 -10.06
CA VAL A 58 -1.24 -14.48 -9.95
C VAL A 58 -1.83 -15.68 -9.24
N ASN A 59 -2.36 -15.47 -8.03
CA ASN A 59 -2.95 -16.53 -7.22
C ASN A 59 -4.15 -15.98 -6.42
N THR A 60 -5.35 -16.28 -6.92
CA THR A 60 -6.62 -15.81 -6.34
C THR A 60 -7.01 -16.55 -5.05
N THR A 61 -6.25 -17.56 -4.64
CA THR A 61 -6.49 -18.33 -3.42
C THR A 61 -5.46 -18.07 -2.32
N GLU A 62 -4.55 -17.10 -2.52
CA GLU A 62 -3.64 -16.67 -1.45
C GLU A 62 -4.43 -16.23 -0.21
N PRO A 63 -3.98 -16.61 1.00
CA PRO A 63 -4.58 -16.15 2.23
C PRO A 63 -4.58 -14.63 2.33
N LEU A 64 -5.55 -14.08 3.06
CA LEU A 64 -5.57 -12.66 3.37
C LEU A 64 -4.36 -12.30 4.25
N PRO A 65 -3.74 -11.13 4.01
CA PRO A 65 -2.69 -10.63 4.87
C PRO A 65 -3.24 -10.39 6.27
N THR A 66 -2.43 -10.70 7.30
CA THR A 66 -2.82 -10.47 8.71
C THR A 66 -2.84 -8.99 9.10
N GLY A 67 -2.27 -8.12 8.25
CA GLY A 67 -2.23 -6.68 8.44
C GLY A 67 -1.07 -6.05 7.67
N PHE A 68 -0.88 -4.75 7.86
CA PHE A 68 0.28 -4.04 7.34
C PHE A 68 1.59 -4.48 8.02
N PRO A 69 2.75 -4.39 7.34
CA PRO A 69 4.06 -4.55 7.95
C PRO A 69 4.29 -3.58 9.12
N TYR A 70 3.80 -2.35 9.01
CA TYR A 70 3.83 -1.34 10.06
C TYR A 70 2.40 -0.93 10.48
N PRO A 71 1.72 -1.74 11.30
CA PRO A 71 0.29 -1.56 11.60
C PRO A 71 -0.01 -0.28 12.40
N SER A 72 0.96 0.25 13.16
CA SER A 72 0.79 1.46 13.98
C SER A 72 0.67 2.75 13.18
N VAL A 73 1.08 2.76 11.90
CA VAL A 73 1.13 3.99 11.09
C VAL A 73 0.22 3.98 9.87
N GLY A 74 -0.27 2.81 9.44
CA GLY A 74 -1.15 2.67 8.27
C GLY A 74 -0.55 3.35 7.01
N VAL A 75 -1.39 4.08 6.27
CA VAL A 75 -0.96 4.86 5.09
C VAL A 75 -1.19 6.37 5.23
N GLY A 76 -1.69 6.87 6.37
CA GLY A 76 -2.12 8.28 6.54
C GLY A 76 -2.11 8.75 7.98
#